data_AF-A0A094DKA5-F1
#
_entry.id   AF-A0A094DKA5-F1
#
_cell.length_a   1.000
_cell.length_b   1.000
_cell.length_c   1.000
_cell.angle_alpha   90.00
_cell.angle_beta   90.00
_cell.angle_gamma   90.00
#
_symmetry.space_group_name_H-M   'P 1'
#
loop_
_entity.id
_entity.type
_entity.pdbx_description
1 polymer ?
#
loop_
_entity_poly.entity_id
_entity_poly.type
_entity_poly.pdbx_seq_one_letter_code
_entity_poly.pdbx_strand_id
1 'polypeptide(L)'
;MHKFGILSNDGEEFLGREAGGKGKWLVGDYEAGDVVFHDPYMVHASGKNNDEGRRIRLSTDLRFYEEGSDIDARWMDYWTPGDGL
;
A
#
# COMPACT_ATOMS: atom_id res chain seq x y z
N MET A 1 -14.70 -11.40 1.03
CA MET A 1 -13.84 -10.42 1.71
C MET A 1 -12.43 -10.96 1.67
N HIS A 2 -11.50 -10.28 0.98
CA HIS A 2 -10.10 -10.70 0.99
C HIS A 2 -9.54 -10.54 2.41
N LYS A 3 -8.58 -11.39 2.79
CA LYS A 3 -7.97 -11.33 4.12
C LYS A 3 -7.10 -10.07 4.25
N PHE A 4 -6.87 -9.63 5.49
CA PHE A 4 -5.84 -8.63 5.83
C PHE A 4 -6.04 -7.20 5.28
N GLY A 5 -7.30 -6.80 5.02
CA GLY A 5 -7.60 -5.43 4.57
C GLY A 5 -7.37 -5.19 3.08
N ILE A 6 -7.02 -6.22 2.31
CA ILE A 6 -7.00 -6.17 0.85
C ILE A 6 -8.43 -5.93 0.35
N LEU A 7 -8.61 -4.96 -0.54
CA LEU A 7 -9.90 -4.67 -1.18
C LEU A 7 -10.04 -5.39 -2.52
N SER A 8 -8.94 -5.49 -3.29
CA SER A 8 -8.84 -6.20 -4.56
C SER A 8 -7.36 -6.51 -4.84
N ASN A 9 -7.11 -7.54 -5.66
CA ASN A 9 -5.76 -7.82 -6.20
C ASN A 9 -5.53 -7.16 -7.56
N ASP A 10 -6.54 -6.51 -8.11
CA ASP A 10 -6.53 -5.85 -9.42
C ASP A 10 -7.04 -4.41 -9.24
N GLY A 11 -6.18 -3.45 -9.58
CA GLY A 11 -6.49 -2.03 -9.47
C GLY A 11 -7.55 -1.56 -10.46
N GLU A 12 -7.65 -2.17 -11.64
CA GLU A 12 -8.72 -1.89 -12.60
C GLU A 12 -10.04 -2.48 -12.11
N GLU A 13 -10.03 -3.69 -11.55
CA GLU A 13 -11.21 -4.28 -10.93
C GLU A 13 -11.72 -3.40 -9.78
N PHE A 14 -10.82 -2.94 -8.90
CA PHE A 14 -11.17 -2.03 -7.81
C PHE A 14 -11.80 -0.75 -8.34
N LEU A 15 -11.16 -0.12 -9.34
CA LEU A 15 -11.64 1.14 -9.89
C LEU A 15 -13.02 0.98 -10.53
N GLY A 16 -13.22 -0.10 -11.30
CA GLY A 16 -14.47 -0.35 -12.02
C GLY A 16 -15.63 -0.78 -11.12
N ARG A 17 -15.38 -1.63 -10.13
CA ARG A 17 -16.43 -2.23 -9.29
C ARG A 17 -16.63 -1.44 -8.01
N GLU A 18 -15.59 -1.34 -7.18
CA GLU A 18 -15.68 -0.81 -5.82
C GLU A 18 -15.72 0.72 -5.80
N ALA A 19 -14.91 1.37 -6.64
CA ALA A 19 -14.92 2.83 -6.78
C ALA A 19 -15.98 3.35 -7.78
N GLY A 20 -16.76 2.46 -8.39
CA GLY A 20 -17.83 2.82 -9.33
C GLY A 20 -17.35 3.59 -10.57
N GLY A 21 -16.14 3.29 -11.05
CA GLY A 21 -15.50 3.94 -12.19
C GLY A 21 -14.98 5.36 -11.90
N LYS A 22 -14.93 5.78 -10.63
CA LYS A 22 -14.50 7.14 -10.26
C LYS A 22 -13.05 7.14 -9.78
N GLY A 23 -12.26 8.03 -10.35
CA GLY A 23 -10.87 8.27 -9.94
C GLY A 23 -9.87 7.83 -10.99
N LYS A 24 -8.59 7.94 -10.63
CA LYS A 24 -7.46 7.48 -11.43
C LYS A 24 -6.35 7.04 -10.50
N TRP A 25 -5.61 6.01 -10.90
CA TRP A 25 -4.36 5.65 -10.25
C TRP A 25 -3.29 6.68 -10.61
N LEU A 26 -2.53 7.10 -9.60
CA LEU A 26 -1.42 8.04 -9.75
C LEU A 26 -0.13 7.36 -9.30
N VAL A 27 0.94 7.60 -10.04
CA VAL A 27 2.29 7.12 -9.74
C VAL A 27 3.29 8.24 -10.02
N GLY A 28 4.34 8.31 -9.21
CA GLY A 28 5.46 9.23 -9.37
C GLY A 28 6.70 8.51 -9.92
N ASP A 29 7.61 9.29 -10.49
CA ASP A 29 8.93 8.82 -10.93
C ASP A 29 9.91 8.87 -9.76
N TYR A 30 9.72 7.98 -8.78
CA TYR A 30 10.46 8.00 -7.53
C TYR A 30 11.90 7.51 -7.69
N GLU A 31 12.84 8.21 -7.06
CA GLU A 31 14.23 7.80 -6.92
C GLU A 31 14.53 7.26 -5.51
N ALA A 32 15.67 6.60 -5.35
CA ALA A 32 16.09 6.08 -4.06
C ALA A 32 16.33 7.23 -3.06
N GLY A 33 15.52 7.27 -2.00
CA GLY A 33 15.55 8.33 -0.99
C GLY A 33 14.32 9.23 -1.00
N ASP A 34 13.50 9.16 -2.05
CA ASP A 34 12.22 9.88 -2.08
C ASP A 34 11.23 9.31 -1.07
N VAL A 35 10.34 10.18 -0.59
CA VAL A 35 9.33 9.85 0.42
C VAL A 35 7.94 10.22 -0.08
N VAL A 36 7.01 9.27 0.04
CA VAL A 36 5.58 9.49 -0.18
C VAL A 36 4.87 9.53 1.15
N PHE A 37 4.08 10.59 1.36
CA PHE A 37 3.12 10.67 2.44
C PHE A 37 1.73 10.37 1.90
N HIS A 38 1.00 9.49 2.57
CA HIS A 38 -0.41 9.25 2.27
C HIS A 38 -1.23 9.23 3.56
N ASP A 39 -2.50 9.57 3.42
CA ASP A 39 -3.46 9.46 4.51
C ASP A 39 -3.69 7.97 4.87
N PRO A 40 -3.93 7.61 6.14
CA PRO A 40 -4.20 6.23 6.53
C PRO A 40 -5.41 5.58 5.84
N TYR A 41 -6.38 6.38 5.38
CA TYR A 41 -7.57 5.91 4.65
C TYR A 41 -7.41 6.00 3.12
N MET A 42 -6.25 6.43 2.62
CA MET A 42 -5.98 6.45 1.20
C MET A 42 -5.85 5.03 0.66
N VAL A 43 -6.68 4.67 -0.32
CA VAL A 43 -6.50 3.42 -1.07
C VAL A 43 -5.24 3.52 -1.90
N HIS A 44 -4.29 2.61 -1.67
CA HIS A 44 -3.01 2.54 -2.34
C HIS A 44 -2.68 1.10 -2.71
N ALA A 45 -1.80 0.93 -3.70
CA ALA A 45 -1.35 -0.36 -4.18
C ALA A 45 0.07 -0.23 -4.76
N SER A 46 0.74 -1.35 -4.95
CA SER A 46 2.00 -1.44 -5.67
C SER A 46 1.84 -2.30 -6.93
N GLY A 47 2.49 -1.90 -8.02
CA GLY A 47 2.60 -2.74 -9.22
C GLY A 47 3.55 -3.92 -9.01
N LYS A 48 3.39 -4.96 -9.84
CA LYS A 48 4.34 -6.07 -9.91
C LYS A 48 5.69 -5.56 -10.44
N ASN A 49 6.77 -5.90 -9.74
CA ASN A 49 8.12 -5.59 -10.21
C ASN A 49 8.50 -6.51 -11.39
N ASN A 50 8.56 -5.94 -12.59
CA ASN A 50 8.99 -6.62 -13.82
C ASN A 50 10.29 -6.01 -14.38
N ASP A 51 11.13 -5.40 -13.53
CA ASP A 51 12.41 -4.82 -13.95
C ASP A 51 13.30 -5.88 -14.65
N GLU A 52 13.66 -5.63 -15.90
CA GLU A 52 14.45 -6.55 -16.74
C GLU A 52 15.87 -6.78 -16.19
N GLY A 53 16.41 -5.78 -15.49
CA GLY A 53 17.70 -5.85 -14.79
C GLY A 53 17.65 -6.64 -13.48
N ARG A 54 16.48 -7.18 -13.10
CA ARG A 54 16.24 -7.90 -11.85
C ARG A 54 16.56 -7.06 -10.60
N ARG A 55 16.38 -5.74 -10.69
CA ARG A 55 16.55 -4.83 -9.56
C ARG A 55 15.42 -5.02 -8.56
N ILE A 56 15.78 -5.14 -7.29
CA ILE A 56 14.80 -5.24 -6.21
C ILE A 56 14.32 -3.83 -5.84
N ARG A 57 13.00 -3.63 -5.80
CA ARG A 57 12.40 -2.46 -5.14
C ARG A 57 12.30 -2.76 -3.65
N LEU A 58 12.94 -1.93 -2.83
CA LEU A 58 12.82 -1.99 -1.37
C LEU A 58 12.25 -0.66 -0.89
N SER A 59 11.27 -0.72 0.00
CA SER A 59 10.71 0.43 0.70
C SER A 59 10.65 0.16 2.19
N THR A 60 10.58 1.22 2.99
CA THR A 60 10.29 1.16 4.42
C THR A 60 9.12 2.09 4.70
N ASP A 61 8.18 1.62 5.51
CA ASP A 61 6.96 2.34 5.84
C ASP A 61 7.02 2.80 7.30
N LEU A 62 6.83 4.10 7.51
CA LEU A 62 6.73 4.71 8.84
C LEU A 62 5.30 5.20 9.03
N ARG A 63 4.70 4.85 10.17
CA ARG A 63 3.37 5.32 10.56
C ARG A 63 3.49 6.30 11.72
N PHE A 64 2.85 7.45 11.57
CA PHE A 64 2.81 8.49 12.59
C PHE A 64 1.43 8.51 13.23
N TYR A 65 1.39 8.49 14.55
CA TYR A 65 0.17 8.60 15.35
C TYR A 65 0.22 9.89 16.16
N GLU A 66 -0.95 10.46 16.45
CA GLU A 66 -1.05 11.60 17.35
C GLU A 66 -0.68 11.17 18.77
N GLU A 67 0.00 12.04 19.51
CA GLU A 67 0.37 11.75 20.89
C GLU A 67 -0.89 11.53 21.76
N GLY A 68 -0.93 10.42 22.49
CA GLY A 68 -2.07 10.06 23.32
C GLY A 68 -3.25 9.42 22.59
N SER A 69 -3.18 9.25 21.26
CA SER A 69 -4.19 8.47 20.53
C SER A 69 -3.99 6.97 20.72
N ASP A 70 -5.07 6.21 20.53
CA ASP A 70 -4.97 4.76 20.42
C ASP A 70 -4.12 4.37 19.20
N ILE A 71 -3.30 3.34 19.36
CA ILE A 71 -2.52 2.74 18.27
C ILE A 71 -3.29 1.53 17.75
N ASP A 72 -3.33 1.37 16.43
CA ASP A 72 -3.97 0.23 15.81
C ASP A 72 -3.08 -1.02 15.96
N ALA A 73 -3.48 -1.88 16.90
CA ALA A 73 -2.73 -3.07 17.31
C ALA A 73 -2.42 -4.05 16.16
N ARG A 74 -3.17 -3.99 15.04
CA ARG A 74 -2.92 -4.83 13.86
C ARG A 74 -1.54 -4.61 13.25
N TRP A 75 -0.94 -3.45 13.49
CA TRP A 75 0.36 -3.06 12.93
C TRP A 75 1.53 -3.22 13.90
N MET A 76 1.28 -3.80 15.08
CA MET A 76 2.29 -3.96 16.14
C MET A 76 2.93 -5.36 16.13
N ASP A 77 2.52 -6.23 15.21
CA ASP A 77 3.10 -7.54 15.01
C ASP A 77 4.31 -7.47 14.08
N TYR A 78 5.30 -8.35 14.31
CA TYR A 78 6.43 -8.51 13.40
C TYR A 78 5.98 -9.19 12.12
N TRP A 79 6.42 -8.64 10.99
CA TRP A 79 6.17 -9.22 9.67
C TRP A 79 6.70 -10.66 9.57
N THR A 80 5.94 -11.51 8.89
CA THR A 80 6.37 -12.86 8.51
C THR A 80 5.95 -13.18 7.07
N PRO A 81 6.72 -14.00 6.32
CA PRO A 81 6.34 -14.36 4.96
C PRO A 81 4.93 -14.98 4.88
N GLY A 82 4.01 -14.30 4.19
CA GLY A 82 2.65 -14.79 3.94
C GLY A 82 1.60 -14.37 4.97
N ASP A 83 1.91 -13.45 5.89
CA ASP A 83 0.94 -12.85 6.83
C ASP A 83 -0.08 -11.92 6.16
N GLY A 84 0.17 -11.54 4.90
CA GLY A 84 -0.72 -10.67 4.13
C GLY A 84 -0.62 -9.19 4.50
N LEU A 85 0.46 -8.82 5.18
CA LEU A 85 0.96 -7.45 5.28
C LEU A 85 1.90 -7.13 4.11
#